data_AF-A0A164A960-F1
#
_entry.id   AF-A0A164A960-F1
#
_cell.length_a   1.000
_cell.length_b   1.000
_cell.length_c   1.000
_cell.angle_alpha   90.00
_cell.angle_beta   90.00
_cell.angle_gamma   90.00
#
_symmetry.space_group_name_H-M   'P 1'
#
loop_
_entity.id
_entity.type
_entity.pdbx_description
1 polymer ?
#
loop_
_entity_poly.entity_id
_entity_poly.type
_entity_poly.pdbx_seq_one_letter_code
_entity_poly.pdbx_strand_id
1 'polypeptide(L)'
;MRKAIILLLPFLSLNLIAQDDLEIQKEAILKEGIELYKSEKASWQGTDEFLAIYSNPNNVGGYFSYNEGELSKCIFYSNSDAPIVIGTITIQNNSDNFRPITNLEEREFSTKEKDLYSIRESAINIIQNDSFFKHYNIGRLNIIPLVNGTEKKVYVLTGPNEAGVVIFGNDYLLTFDQDNKLINKKQLHQNIIPIDSGMLESKTIVKTMHSHSDETGSLITATDICTLLLYGDYITWEKHIVLGKDHYSIWYPKTKELKIAPRKEGGDITQELKEY
;
A
#
# COMPACT_ATOMS: atom_id res chain seq x y z
N MET A 1 63.37 1.28 30.32
CA MET A 1 62.54 0.45 29.39
C MET A 1 61.07 0.71 29.70
N ARG A 2 60.42 1.63 28.99
CA ARG A 2 58.98 1.89 29.11
C ARG A 2 58.25 1.07 28.05
N LYS A 3 57.49 0.06 28.47
CA LYS A 3 56.56 -0.65 27.58
C LYS A 3 55.31 0.21 27.44
N ALA A 4 55.08 0.75 26.24
CA ALA A 4 53.79 1.34 25.89
C ALA A 4 52.86 0.20 25.46
N ILE A 5 51.81 -0.05 26.23
CA ILE A 5 50.68 -0.89 25.81
C ILE A 5 49.77 0.04 25.00
N ILE A 6 49.67 -0.21 23.69
CA ILE A 6 48.68 0.45 22.84
C ILE A 6 47.34 -0.24 23.11
N LEU A 7 46.44 0.48 23.79
CA LEU A 7 45.04 0.11 23.92
C LEU A 7 44.35 0.43 22.59
N LEU A 8 44.03 -0.59 21.79
CA LEU A 8 43.17 -0.43 20.61
C LEU A 8 41.71 -0.40 21.10
N LEU A 9 41.08 0.78 21.06
CA LEU A 9 39.68 0.97 21.43
C LEU A 9 38.73 0.40 20.34
N PRO A 10 37.51 -0.05 20.71
CA PRO A 10 36.62 -0.78 19.82
C PRO A 10 35.78 0.19 18.96
N PHE A 11 35.91 0.09 17.64
CA PHE A 11 35.04 0.80 16.68
C PHE A 11 33.99 -0.11 16.02
N LEU A 12 33.82 -1.36 16.48
CA LEU A 12 32.91 -2.33 15.85
C LEU A 12 31.45 -2.28 16.33
N SER A 13 31.13 -1.58 17.42
CA SER A 13 29.77 -1.64 18.00
C SER A 13 28.76 -0.66 17.38
N LEU A 14 29.20 0.37 16.65
CA LEU A 14 28.30 1.38 16.08
C LEU A 14 27.57 0.91 14.81
N ASN A 15 28.15 -0.02 14.04
CA ASN A 15 27.53 -0.53 12.80
C ASN A 15 26.36 -1.49 13.06
N LEU A 16 26.36 -2.19 14.21
CA LEU A 16 25.30 -3.13 14.56
C LEU A 16 23.96 -2.42 14.85
N ILE A 17 24.01 -1.32 15.62
CA ILE A 17 22.80 -0.59 16.05
C ILE A 17 22.07 0.05 14.84
N ALA A 18 22.81 0.53 13.84
CA ALA A 18 22.22 1.15 12.65
C ALA A 18 21.58 0.13 11.69
N GLN A 19 22.10 -1.10 11.62
CA GLN A 19 21.50 -2.18 10.83
C GLN A 19 20.20 -2.67 11.46
N ASP A 20 20.15 -2.77 12.79
CA ASP A 20 18.94 -3.17 13.51
C ASP A 20 17.78 -2.17 13.27
N ASP A 21 18.07 -0.86 13.26
CA ASP A 21 17.04 0.17 13.01
C ASP A 21 16.49 0.11 11.58
N LEU A 22 17.36 -0.10 10.58
CA LEU A 22 16.95 -0.23 9.18
C LEU A 22 16.07 -1.46 8.93
N GLU A 23 16.42 -2.59 9.54
CA GLU A 23 15.63 -3.82 9.45
C GLU A 23 14.26 -3.65 10.13
N ILE A 24 14.20 -2.98 11.30
CA ILE A 24 12.93 -2.66 11.96
C ILE A 24 12.05 -1.77 11.07
N GLN A 25 12.62 -0.74 10.44
CA GLN A 25 11.88 0.12 9.51
C GLN A 25 11.37 -0.67 8.30
N LYS A 26 12.21 -1.54 7.72
CA LYS A 26 11.84 -2.42 6.61
C LYS A 26 10.67 -3.33 6.99
N GLU A 27 10.74 -3.99 8.14
CA GLU A 27 9.68 -4.86 8.64
C GLU A 27 8.38 -4.11 8.88
N ALA A 28 8.44 -2.89 9.43
CA ALA A 28 7.28 -2.05 9.65
C ALA A 28 6.59 -1.66 8.32
N ILE A 29 7.39 -1.23 7.32
CA ILE A 29 6.90 -0.89 5.98
C ILE A 29 6.26 -2.11 5.31
N LEU A 30 6.92 -3.27 5.36
CA LEU A 30 6.39 -4.51 4.79
C LEU A 30 5.09 -4.92 5.47
N LYS A 31 5.04 -4.88 6.80
CA LYS A 31 3.83 -5.23 7.56
C LYS A 31 2.67 -4.32 7.17
N GLU A 32 2.88 -3.01 7.17
CA GLU A 32 1.82 -2.05 6.84
C GLU A 32 1.39 -2.16 5.36
N GLY A 33 2.34 -2.32 4.44
CA GLY A 33 2.06 -2.51 3.01
C GLY A 33 1.34 -3.83 2.70
N ILE A 34 1.66 -4.92 3.40
CA ILE A 34 0.99 -6.21 3.28
C ILE A 34 -0.44 -6.14 3.84
N GLU A 35 -0.65 -5.48 4.97
CA GLU A 35 -1.99 -5.30 5.54
C GLU A 35 -2.88 -4.47 4.60
N LEU A 36 -2.32 -3.41 4.01
CA LEU A 36 -2.99 -2.61 2.99
C LEU A 36 -3.31 -3.43 1.74
N TYR A 37 -2.35 -4.21 1.24
CA TYR A 37 -2.53 -5.13 0.11
C TYR A 37 -3.65 -6.14 0.34
N LYS A 38 -3.71 -6.80 1.50
CA LYS A 38 -4.76 -7.79 1.80
C LYS A 38 -6.15 -7.16 1.74
N SER A 39 -6.30 -5.98 2.35
CA SER A 39 -7.56 -5.24 2.34
C SER A 39 -7.97 -4.86 0.91
N GLU A 40 -7.04 -4.29 0.14
CA GLU A 40 -7.33 -3.82 -1.21
C GLU A 40 -7.56 -4.97 -2.21
N LYS A 41 -6.78 -6.05 -2.10
CA LYS A 41 -6.99 -7.26 -2.90
C LYS A 41 -8.37 -7.86 -2.63
N ALA A 42 -8.83 -7.81 -1.38
CA ALA A 42 -10.18 -8.23 -1.04
C ALA A 42 -11.27 -7.32 -1.64
N SER A 43 -11.01 -6.02 -1.75
CA SER A 43 -11.90 -5.12 -2.49
C SER A 43 -11.96 -5.45 -3.98
N TRP A 44 -10.83 -5.73 -4.63
CA TRP A 44 -10.80 -6.08 -6.06
C TRP A 44 -11.59 -7.36 -6.33
N GLN A 45 -11.24 -8.44 -5.64
CA GLN A 45 -11.90 -9.73 -5.83
C GLN A 45 -13.35 -9.69 -5.35
N GLY A 46 -13.62 -9.05 -4.21
CA GLY A 46 -14.96 -8.93 -3.64
C GLY A 46 -15.91 -8.17 -4.56
N THR A 47 -15.42 -7.17 -5.29
CA THR A 47 -16.23 -6.43 -6.25
C THR A 47 -16.67 -7.31 -7.42
N ASP A 48 -15.74 -8.05 -8.02
CA ASP A 48 -16.07 -8.96 -9.13
C ASP A 48 -17.09 -10.02 -8.69
N GLU A 49 -16.86 -10.64 -7.53
CA GLU A 49 -17.73 -11.69 -6.99
C GLU A 49 -19.12 -11.16 -6.61
N PHE A 50 -19.19 -10.00 -5.95
CA PHE A 50 -20.47 -9.41 -5.55
C PHE A 50 -21.29 -8.98 -6.77
N LEU A 51 -20.67 -8.30 -7.74
CA LEU A 51 -21.36 -7.84 -8.95
C LEU A 51 -21.84 -8.99 -9.83
N ALA A 52 -21.18 -10.15 -9.79
CA ALA A 52 -21.61 -11.33 -10.54
C ALA A 52 -22.95 -11.91 -10.04
N ILE A 53 -23.32 -11.65 -8.78
CA ILE A 53 -24.48 -12.31 -8.14
C ILE A 53 -25.53 -11.34 -7.61
N TYR A 54 -25.16 -10.09 -7.30
CA TYR A 54 -26.08 -9.12 -6.71
C TYR A 54 -26.95 -8.49 -7.80
N SER A 55 -28.26 -8.60 -7.65
CA SER A 55 -29.23 -8.30 -8.71
C SER A 55 -29.63 -6.82 -8.79
N ASN A 56 -29.33 -6.00 -7.78
CA ASN A 56 -29.81 -4.61 -7.68
C ASN A 56 -28.68 -3.58 -7.61
N PRO A 57 -27.95 -3.30 -8.70
CA PRO A 57 -26.79 -2.41 -8.69
C PRO A 57 -27.10 -0.98 -8.23
N ASN A 58 -28.33 -0.49 -8.43
CA ASN A 58 -28.74 0.86 -7.99
C ASN A 58 -28.79 1.02 -6.46
N ASN A 59 -28.94 -0.10 -5.74
CA ASN A 59 -28.92 -0.11 -4.28
C ASN A 59 -27.50 -0.15 -3.72
N VAL A 60 -26.44 -0.21 -4.54
CA VAL A 60 -25.07 -0.25 -4.03
C VAL A 60 -24.59 1.18 -3.73
N GLY A 61 -24.43 1.50 -2.45
CA GLY A 61 -23.91 2.79 -1.99
C GLY A 61 -22.38 2.85 -2.00
N GLY A 62 -21.74 1.70 -1.83
CA GLY A 62 -20.28 1.57 -1.89
C GLY A 62 -19.79 0.30 -1.23
N TYR A 63 -18.49 0.25 -0.97
CA TYR A 63 -17.84 -0.86 -0.30
C TYR A 63 -16.64 -0.40 0.54
N PHE A 64 -16.22 -1.25 1.46
CA PHE A 64 -14.90 -1.17 2.11
C PHE A 64 -14.44 -2.57 2.53
N SER A 65 -13.14 -2.72 2.69
CA SER A 65 -12.53 -3.98 3.13
C SER A 65 -11.77 -3.82 4.44
N TYR A 66 -11.63 -4.93 5.16
CA TYR A 66 -10.78 -5.00 6.34
C TYR A 66 -10.31 -6.43 6.60
N ASN A 67 -9.20 -6.54 7.32
CA ASN A 67 -8.63 -7.81 7.75
C ASN A 67 -9.14 -8.21 9.14
N GLU A 68 -9.29 -9.51 9.36
CA GLU A 68 -9.68 -10.16 10.61
C GLU A 68 -8.91 -11.48 10.76
N GLY A 69 -7.71 -11.40 11.34
CA GLY A 69 -6.77 -12.52 11.38
C GLY A 69 -6.36 -12.96 9.97
N GLU A 70 -6.56 -14.23 9.67
CA GLU A 70 -6.23 -14.82 8.36
C GLU A 70 -7.32 -14.60 7.29
N LEU A 71 -8.36 -13.84 7.63
CA LEU A 71 -9.46 -13.52 6.72
C LEU A 71 -9.43 -12.04 6.33
N SER A 72 -9.85 -11.77 5.10
CA SER A 72 -10.19 -10.43 4.63
C SER A 72 -11.66 -10.40 4.25
N LYS A 73 -12.36 -9.33 4.63
CA LYS A 73 -13.78 -9.14 4.35
C LYS A 73 -13.95 -7.90 3.49
N CYS A 74 -14.65 -8.03 2.36
CA CYS A 74 -15.15 -6.91 1.57
C CYS A 74 -16.66 -6.78 1.81
N ILE A 75 -17.06 -5.63 2.35
CA ILE A 75 -18.44 -5.31 2.71
C ILE A 75 -19.02 -4.38 1.67
N PHE A 76 -20.22 -4.69 1.18
CA PHE A 76 -21.03 -3.81 0.33
C PHE A 76 -22.20 -3.27 1.15
N TYR A 77 -22.51 -1.99 0.99
CA TYR A 77 -23.58 -1.33 1.74
C TYR A 77 -24.60 -0.64 0.84
N SER A 78 -25.82 -0.48 1.37
CA SER A 78 -26.95 0.09 0.63
C SER A 78 -26.78 1.57 0.33
N ASN A 79 -27.33 2.03 -0.79
CA ASN A 79 -27.43 3.43 -1.17
C ASN A 79 -28.67 4.05 -0.52
N SER A 80 -28.57 4.38 0.78
CA SER A 80 -29.65 4.94 1.58
C SER A 80 -29.10 5.94 2.61
N ASP A 81 -29.97 6.79 3.17
CA ASP A 81 -29.57 7.74 4.23
C ASP A 81 -29.10 7.02 5.51
N ALA A 82 -29.56 5.79 5.72
CA ALA A 82 -29.09 4.87 6.74
C ALA A 82 -28.61 3.57 6.07
N PRO A 83 -27.33 3.49 5.65
CA PRO A 83 -26.82 2.32 4.98
C PRO A 83 -26.77 1.09 5.89
N ILE A 84 -27.14 -0.05 5.32
CA ILE A 84 -26.96 -1.37 5.91
C ILE A 84 -26.02 -2.21 5.03
N VAL A 85 -25.45 -3.27 5.57
CA VAL A 85 -24.72 -4.25 4.78
C VAL A 85 -25.71 -4.99 3.89
N ILE A 86 -25.38 -5.10 2.60
CA ILE A 86 -26.15 -5.83 1.58
C ILE A 86 -25.35 -6.99 0.98
N GLY A 87 -24.08 -7.12 1.38
CA GLY A 87 -23.21 -8.19 0.95
C GLY A 87 -21.91 -8.22 1.73
N THR A 88 -21.39 -9.42 1.94
CA THR A 88 -20.07 -9.67 2.54
C THR A 88 -19.38 -10.76 1.73
N ILE A 89 -18.23 -10.43 1.16
CA ILE A 89 -17.32 -11.39 0.54
C ILE A 89 -16.16 -11.64 1.51
N THR A 90 -15.98 -12.89 1.93
CA THR A 90 -14.89 -13.28 2.83
C THR A 90 -13.85 -14.09 2.07
N ILE A 91 -12.58 -13.73 2.25
CA ILE A 91 -11.44 -14.30 1.53
C ILE A 91 -10.41 -14.78 2.54
N GLN A 92 -9.88 -15.98 2.33
CA GLN A 92 -8.80 -16.53 3.14
C GLN A 92 -7.45 -16.09 2.56
N ASN A 93 -6.63 -15.42 3.36
CA ASN A 93 -5.38 -14.78 2.90
C ASN A 93 -4.24 -15.77 2.58
N ASN A 94 -4.36 -17.03 2.98
CA ASN A 94 -3.26 -18.01 2.99
C ASN A 94 -3.42 -19.16 1.98
N SER A 95 -4.38 -19.10 1.05
CA SER A 95 -4.54 -20.14 0.04
C SER A 95 -4.25 -19.63 -1.36
N ASP A 96 -3.33 -20.31 -2.06
CA ASP A 96 -3.12 -20.12 -3.51
C ASP A 96 -4.41 -20.40 -4.32
N ASN A 97 -5.34 -21.15 -3.72
CA ASN A 97 -6.70 -21.35 -4.21
C ASN A 97 -7.67 -20.45 -3.45
N PHE A 98 -7.87 -19.24 -3.96
CA PHE A 98 -8.89 -18.32 -3.45
C PHE A 98 -10.29 -18.89 -3.72
N ARG A 99 -11.07 -19.14 -2.66
CA ARG A 99 -12.51 -19.37 -2.77
C ARG A 99 -13.23 -18.34 -1.91
N PRO A 100 -13.76 -17.27 -2.51
CA PRO A 100 -14.55 -16.29 -1.78
C PRO A 100 -15.80 -16.97 -1.21
N ILE A 101 -16.09 -16.69 0.05
CA ILE A 101 -17.34 -17.05 0.69
C ILE A 101 -18.25 -15.84 0.62
N THR A 102 -19.38 -16.01 -0.06
CA THR A 102 -20.32 -14.92 -0.28
C THR A 102 -21.54 -15.05 0.62
N ASN A 103 -21.90 -13.95 1.29
CA ASN A 103 -23.15 -13.79 2.01
C ASN A 103 -23.85 -12.52 1.54
N LEU A 104 -25.11 -12.62 1.09
CA LEU A 104 -25.94 -11.49 0.67
C LEU A 104 -27.02 -11.11 1.71
N GLU A 105 -26.91 -11.62 2.94
CA GLU A 105 -27.83 -11.27 4.02
C GLU A 105 -27.71 -9.79 4.37
N GLU A 106 -28.86 -9.11 4.34
CA GLU A 106 -28.99 -7.74 4.79
C GLU A 106 -28.89 -7.66 6.32
N ARG A 107 -28.05 -6.76 6.82
CA ARG A 107 -27.84 -6.56 8.26
C ARG A 107 -27.28 -5.20 8.58
N GLU A 108 -27.47 -4.78 9.82
CA GLU A 108 -26.78 -3.61 10.37
C GLU A 108 -25.25 -3.81 10.34
N PHE A 109 -24.53 -2.69 10.27
CA PHE A 109 -23.09 -2.69 10.51
C PHE A 109 -22.79 -3.15 11.94
N SER A 110 -21.76 -3.98 12.09
CA SER A 110 -21.09 -4.16 13.37
C SER A 110 -20.41 -2.84 13.81
N THR A 111 -20.02 -2.74 15.09
CA THR A 111 -19.32 -1.56 15.61
C THR A 111 -18.06 -1.22 14.79
N LYS A 112 -17.26 -2.23 14.42
CA LYS A 112 -16.05 -2.06 13.61
C LYS A 112 -16.37 -1.57 12.20
N GLU A 113 -17.37 -2.16 11.55
CA GLU A 113 -17.81 -1.77 10.21
C GLU A 113 -18.39 -0.35 10.18
N LYS A 114 -19.16 0.02 11.21
CA LYS A 114 -19.69 1.38 11.34
C LYS A 114 -18.57 2.41 11.51
N ASP A 115 -17.51 2.06 12.24
CA ASP A 115 -16.34 2.91 12.40
C ASP A 115 -15.59 3.09 11.08
N LEU A 116 -15.32 2.00 10.36
CA LEU A 116 -14.70 2.00 9.03
C LEU A 116 -15.51 2.79 8.00
N TYR A 117 -16.83 2.59 7.97
CA TYR A 117 -17.74 3.36 7.14
C TYR A 117 -17.64 4.85 7.45
N SER A 118 -17.72 5.23 8.74
CA SER A 118 -17.68 6.63 9.15
C SER A 118 -16.38 7.33 8.76
N ILE A 119 -15.21 6.70 8.95
CA ILE A 119 -13.94 7.28 8.54
C ILE A 119 -13.79 7.34 7.02
N ARG A 120 -14.34 6.37 6.29
CA ARG A 120 -14.33 6.36 4.83
C ARG A 120 -15.14 7.51 4.27
N GLU A 121 -16.37 7.70 4.73
CA GLU A 121 -17.23 8.80 4.29
C GLU A 121 -16.62 10.16 4.63
N SER A 122 -16.03 10.29 5.83
CA SER A 122 -15.26 11.47 6.22
C SER A 122 -14.11 11.75 5.26
N ALA A 123 -13.30 10.73 4.93
CA ALA A 123 -12.20 10.85 3.98
C ALA A 123 -12.67 11.20 2.57
N ILE A 124 -13.77 10.59 2.07
CA ILE A 124 -14.39 10.93 0.79
C ILE A 124 -14.73 12.42 0.75
N ASN A 125 -15.44 12.91 1.77
CA ASN A 125 -15.84 14.31 1.86
C ASN A 125 -14.63 15.26 1.94
N ILE A 126 -13.59 14.91 2.69
CA ILE A 126 -12.35 15.69 2.76
C ILE A 126 -11.69 15.76 1.38
N ILE A 127 -11.51 14.62 0.70
CA ILE A 127 -10.81 14.53 -0.59
C ILE A 127 -11.55 15.31 -1.67
N GLN A 128 -12.87 15.24 -1.71
CA GLN A 128 -13.68 15.93 -2.72
C GLN A 128 -13.66 17.46 -2.59
N ASN A 129 -13.41 17.99 -1.38
CA ASN A 129 -13.54 19.42 -1.07
C ASN A 129 -12.20 20.12 -0.82
N ASP A 130 -11.09 19.41 -0.83
CA ASP A 130 -9.77 19.94 -0.46
C ASP A 130 -8.78 19.84 -1.64
N SER A 131 -8.31 20.99 -2.12
CA SER A 131 -7.35 21.08 -3.24
C SER A 131 -5.99 20.46 -2.96
N PHE A 132 -5.73 20.04 -1.71
CA PHE A 132 -4.56 19.25 -1.35
C PHE A 132 -4.48 17.93 -2.12
N PHE A 133 -5.63 17.33 -2.45
CA PHE A 133 -5.70 16.06 -3.18
C PHE A 133 -5.74 16.33 -4.69
N LYS A 134 -4.71 15.85 -5.39
CA LYS A 134 -4.61 16.03 -6.83
C LYS A 134 -5.29 14.88 -7.57
N HIS A 135 -6.07 15.24 -8.57
CA HIS A 135 -6.72 14.32 -9.48
C HIS A 135 -6.08 14.40 -10.86
N TYR A 136 -5.70 13.24 -11.40
CA TYR A 136 -5.11 13.12 -12.73
C TYR A 136 -6.04 12.29 -13.62
N ASN A 137 -6.11 12.63 -14.91
CA ASN A 137 -6.96 11.93 -15.89
C ASN A 137 -6.56 10.47 -16.14
N ILE A 138 -5.30 10.10 -15.89
CA ILE A 138 -4.78 8.75 -16.12
C ILE A 138 -5.12 7.74 -15.01
N GLY A 139 -5.72 8.19 -13.91
CA GLY A 139 -6.06 7.33 -12.79
C GLY A 139 -7.19 7.85 -11.93
N ARG A 140 -7.52 7.10 -10.87
CA ARG A 140 -8.53 7.48 -9.87
C ARG A 140 -7.95 7.25 -8.48
N LEU A 141 -8.30 8.16 -7.57
CA LEU A 141 -8.01 7.99 -6.16
C LEU A 141 -8.88 6.85 -5.62
N ASN A 142 -8.23 5.89 -4.99
CA ASN A 142 -8.83 4.81 -4.25
C ASN A 142 -8.57 5.01 -2.76
N ILE A 143 -9.62 4.90 -1.95
CA ILE A 143 -9.62 5.25 -0.53
C ILE A 143 -9.65 3.95 0.26
N ILE A 144 -8.67 3.73 1.13
CA ILE A 144 -8.49 2.46 1.82
C ILE A 144 -8.37 2.72 3.32
N PRO A 145 -9.45 2.55 4.10
CA PRO A 145 -9.39 2.66 5.54
C PRO A 145 -8.63 1.48 6.15
N LEU A 146 -7.71 1.78 7.07
CA LEU A 146 -6.97 0.80 7.85
C LEU A 146 -7.05 1.20 9.34
N VAL A 147 -7.82 0.43 10.11
CA VAL A 147 -7.99 0.63 11.54
C VAL A 147 -7.32 -0.50 12.28
N ASN A 148 -6.28 -0.18 13.07
CA ASN A 148 -5.53 -1.13 13.86
C ASN A 148 -5.38 -0.64 15.30
N GLY A 149 -6.13 -1.27 16.22
CA GLY A 149 -6.19 -0.83 17.62
C GLY A 149 -6.68 0.60 17.73
N THR A 150 -5.84 1.49 18.26
CA THR A 150 -6.15 2.93 18.40
C THR A 150 -5.71 3.74 17.18
N GLU A 151 -4.96 3.19 16.23
CA GLU A 151 -4.57 3.96 15.04
C GLU A 151 -5.63 3.83 13.96
N LYS A 152 -6.21 4.97 13.55
CA LYS A 152 -7.15 5.06 12.43
C LYS A 152 -6.48 5.81 11.28
N LYS A 153 -6.14 5.07 10.24
CA LYS A 153 -5.50 5.58 9.02
C LYS A 153 -6.42 5.40 7.83
N VAL A 154 -6.35 6.31 6.89
CA VAL A 154 -6.93 6.14 5.56
C VAL A 154 -5.83 6.42 4.56
N TYR A 155 -5.45 5.38 3.81
CA TYR A 155 -4.56 5.52 2.68
C TYR A 155 -5.37 5.92 1.45
N VAL A 156 -4.78 6.74 0.60
CA VAL A 156 -5.34 7.11 -0.70
C VAL A 156 -4.32 6.78 -1.75
N LEU A 157 -4.61 5.81 -2.61
CA LEU A 157 -3.71 5.36 -3.68
C LEU A 157 -4.27 5.79 -5.03
N THR A 158 -3.40 5.97 -6.03
CA THR A 158 -3.86 6.20 -7.40
C THR A 158 -3.87 4.91 -8.21
N GLY A 159 -5.07 4.41 -8.55
CA GLY A 159 -5.24 3.29 -9.48
C GLY A 159 -5.29 3.78 -10.94
N PRO A 160 -4.75 3.03 -11.92
CA PRO A 160 -4.81 3.36 -13.34
C PRO A 160 -6.23 3.20 -13.90
N ASN A 161 -6.59 4.06 -14.87
CA ASN A 161 -7.84 3.91 -15.64
C ASN A 161 -7.73 2.88 -16.77
N GLU A 162 -6.51 2.53 -17.17
CA GLU A 162 -6.22 1.67 -18.32
C GLU A 162 -5.35 0.47 -17.91
N ALA A 163 -5.54 -0.65 -18.61
CA ALA A 163 -4.72 -1.84 -18.42
C ALA A 163 -3.29 -1.62 -18.98
N GLY A 164 -2.34 -2.43 -18.50
CA GLY A 164 -0.95 -2.39 -19.00
C GLY A 164 -0.06 -1.32 -18.37
N VAL A 165 -0.60 -0.53 -17.43
CA VAL A 165 0.13 0.49 -16.69
C VAL A 165 -0.02 0.25 -15.20
N VAL A 166 1.08 0.43 -14.46
CA VAL A 166 1.10 0.52 -13.00
C VAL A 166 1.42 1.95 -12.63
N ILE A 167 0.64 2.55 -11.73
CA ILE A 167 0.86 3.92 -11.26
C ILE A 167 1.43 3.89 -9.85
N PHE A 168 2.56 4.56 -9.66
CA PHE A 168 3.08 4.90 -8.34
C PHE A 168 2.87 6.38 -8.03
N GLY A 169 2.70 6.68 -6.75
CA GLY A 169 2.61 8.03 -6.25
C GLY A 169 1.28 8.72 -6.55
N ASN A 170 1.25 10.03 -6.27
CA ASN A 170 0.00 10.74 -5.96
C ASN A 170 -0.78 10.03 -4.85
N ASP A 171 -0.04 9.56 -3.84
CA ASP A 171 -0.58 8.83 -2.71
C ASP A 171 -0.64 9.72 -1.47
N TYR A 172 -1.60 9.46 -0.59
CA TYR A 172 -1.83 10.25 0.61
C TYR A 172 -2.12 9.36 1.82
N LEU A 173 -1.87 9.91 3.00
CA LEU A 173 -2.22 9.32 4.28
C LEU A 173 -3.00 10.34 5.10
N LEU A 174 -4.23 9.99 5.46
CA LEU A 174 -5.02 10.70 6.45
C LEU A 174 -4.97 9.92 7.76
N THR A 175 -4.84 10.64 8.87
CA THR A 175 -4.87 10.04 10.21
C THR A 175 -6.02 10.66 10.99
N PHE A 176 -6.74 9.83 11.74
CA PHE A 176 -7.92 10.22 12.52
C PHE A 176 -7.72 9.88 14.00
N ASP A 177 -8.39 10.62 14.87
CA ASP A 177 -8.50 10.29 16.29
C ASP A 177 -9.57 9.21 16.56
N GLN A 178 -9.79 8.89 17.84
CA GLN A 178 -10.80 7.89 18.23
C GLN A 178 -12.24 8.31 17.90
N ASP A 179 -12.49 9.61 17.80
CA ASP A 179 -13.81 10.19 17.49
C ASP A 179 -14.02 10.36 15.97
N ASN A 180 -13.14 9.78 15.14
CA ASN A 180 -13.15 9.89 13.68
C ASN A 180 -12.95 11.32 13.15
N LYS A 181 -12.25 12.17 13.91
CA LYS A 181 -11.84 13.51 13.46
C LYS A 181 -10.46 13.45 12.83
N LEU A 182 -10.31 14.13 11.70
CA LEU A 182 -9.03 14.25 11.00
C LEU A 182 -8.02 14.98 11.91
N ILE A 183 -6.89 14.34 12.17
CA ILE A 183 -5.77 14.95 12.92
C ILE A 183 -4.62 15.36 12.00
N ASN A 184 -4.43 14.66 10.89
CA ASN A 184 -3.32 14.93 9.96
C ASN A 184 -3.65 14.49 8.54
N LYS A 185 -3.09 15.20 7.57
CA LYS A 185 -3.02 14.79 6.16
C LYS A 185 -1.57 14.89 5.69
N LYS A 186 -1.05 13.81 5.12
CA LYS A 186 0.30 13.72 4.58
C LYS A 186 0.23 13.30 3.12
N GLN A 187 0.94 14.02 2.26
CA GLN A 187 1.22 13.57 0.91
C GLN A 187 2.42 12.62 0.98
N LEU A 188 2.24 11.40 0.51
CA LEU A 188 3.31 10.38 0.50
C LEU A 188 4.20 10.57 -0.72
N HIS A 189 3.62 10.87 -1.89
CA HIS A 189 4.37 11.18 -3.10
C HIS A 189 3.77 12.39 -3.81
N GLN A 190 4.63 13.34 -4.20
CA GLN A 190 4.19 14.57 -4.87
C GLN A 190 3.83 14.37 -6.34
N ASN A 191 4.47 13.38 -6.98
CA ASN A 191 4.38 13.09 -8.40
C ASN A 191 3.53 11.85 -8.66
N ILE A 192 2.92 11.80 -9.85
CA ILE A 192 2.29 10.60 -10.41
C ILE A 192 3.27 9.96 -11.39
N ILE A 193 3.45 8.64 -11.29
CA ILE A 193 4.53 7.91 -11.96
C ILE A 193 3.93 6.68 -12.65
N PRO A 194 3.42 6.83 -13.89
CA PRO A 194 2.97 5.69 -14.69
C PRO A 194 4.16 4.91 -15.24
N ILE A 195 4.12 3.59 -15.09
CA ILE A 195 5.14 2.67 -15.60
C ILE A 195 4.45 1.54 -16.37
N ASP A 196 4.97 1.25 -17.57
CA ASP A 196 4.52 0.15 -18.42
C ASP A 196 4.71 -1.21 -17.73
N SER A 197 3.67 -2.04 -17.69
CA SER A 197 3.71 -3.35 -17.03
C SER A 197 4.46 -4.42 -17.83
N GLY A 198 4.65 -4.19 -19.13
CA GLY A 198 5.19 -5.11 -20.13
C GLY A 198 4.22 -6.22 -20.56
N MET A 199 3.04 -6.30 -19.94
CA MET A 199 2.06 -7.37 -20.22
C MET A 199 1.46 -7.27 -21.62
N LEU A 200 1.06 -6.07 -22.05
CA LEU A 200 0.37 -5.89 -23.34
C LEU A 200 1.28 -6.21 -24.53
N GLU A 201 2.58 -5.94 -24.41
CA GLU A 201 3.57 -6.18 -25.45
C GLU A 201 4.32 -7.51 -25.27
N SER A 202 3.99 -8.30 -24.23
CA SER A 202 4.69 -9.54 -23.88
C SER A 202 6.22 -9.38 -23.80
N LYS A 203 6.68 -8.20 -23.35
CA LYS A 203 8.09 -7.86 -23.21
C LYS A 203 8.53 -8.09 -21.77
N THR A 204 9.68 -8.74 -21.57
CA THR A 204 10.30 -8.79 -20.24
C THR A 204 10.97 -7.45 -19.95
N ILE A 205 10.64 -6.85 -18.80
CA ILE A 205 11.28 -5.60 -18.36
C ILE A 205 12.28 -5.93 -17.26
N VAL A 206 13.56 -5.82 -17.56
CA VAL A 206 14.65 -6.17 -16.63
C VAL A 206 14.63 -5.28 -15.37
N LYS A 207 14.23 -4.02 -15.50
CA LYS A 207 14.22 -3.09 -14.37
C LYS A 207 13.27 -1.94 -14.61
N THR A 208 12.51 -1.58 -13.58
CA THR A 208 11.80 -0.30 -13.47
C THR A 208 12.32 0.47 -12.25
N MET A 209 12.14 1.78 -12.23
CA MET A 209 12.56 2.59 -11.08
C MET A 209 11.80 3.91 -10.97
N HIS A 210 11.75 4.45 -9.76
CA HIS A 210 11.40 5.85 -9.51
C HIS A 210 12.22 6.42 -8.36
N SER A 211 12.16 7.74 -8.18
CA SER A 211 12.84 8.43 -7.07
C SER A 211 11.84 8.95 -6.06
N HIS A 212 12.24 8.92 -4.79
CA HIS A 212 11.57 9.60 -3.69
C HIS A 212 12.21 10.97 -3.46
N SER A 213 11.40 11.94 -3.07
CA SER A 213 11.92 13.20 -2.54
C SER A 213 12.25 13.04 -1.04
N ASP A 214 12.97 14.01 -0.48
CA ASP A 214 13.32 14.01 0.94
C ASP A 214 12.07 13.93 1.85
N GLU A 215 10.93 14.51 1.43
CA GLU A 215 9.67 14.48 2.19
C GLU A 215 8.98 13.10 2.18
N THR A 216 9.15 12.33 1.11
CA THR A 216 8.64 10.95 1.03
C THR A 216 9.43 10.04 1.98
N GLY A 217 10.75 10.23 2.00
CA GLY A 217 11.69 9.48 2.83
C GLY A 217 12.74 8.72 2.02
N SER A 218 13.66 8.05 2.71
CA SER A 218 14.76 7.33 2.06
C SER A 218 14.41 5.89 1.64
N LEU A 219 13.26 5.36 2.05
CA LEU A 219 12.87 3.97 1.81
C LEU A 219 11.55 3.92 1.04
N ILE A 220 11.34 2.80 0.35
CA ILE A 220 10.04 2.47 -0.26
C ILE A 220 8.89 2.65 0.73
N THR A 221 7.74 3.13 0.27
CA THR A 221 6.58 3.34 1.15
C THR A 221 5.69 2.10 1.25
N ALA A 222 4.80 2.07 2.25
CA ALA A 222 3.76 1.04 2.34
C ALA A 222 2.81 1.04 1.12
N THR A 223 2.56 2.20 0.49
CA THR A 223 1.72 2.28 -0.72
C THR A 223 2.44 1.73 -1.94
N ASP A 224 3.75 1.99 -2.08
CA ASP A 224 4.57 1.35 -3.12
C ASP A 224 4.53 -0.19 -2.97
N ILE A 225 4.70 -0.72 -1.75
CA ILE A 225 4.61 -2.18 -1.48
C ILE A 225 3.23 -2.73 -1.82
N CYS A 226 2.17 -2.05 -1.40
CA CYS A 226 0.80 -2.44 -1.72
C CYS A 226 0.59 -2.52 -3.23
N THR A 227 0.96 -1.48 -3.97
CA THR A 227 0.87 -1.43 -5.44
C THR A 227 1.67 -2.57 -6.08
N LEU A 228 2.91 -2.79 -5.65
CA LEU A 228 3.76 -3.87 -6.19
C LEU A 228 3.16 -5.27 -5.95
N LEU A 229 2.49 -5.48 -4.80
CA LEU A 229 1.81 -6.73 -4.51
C LEU A 229 0.50 -6.89 -5.30
N LEU A 230 -0.29 -5.82 -5.44
CA LEU A 230 -1.54 -5.82 -6.23
C LEU A 230 -1.29 -6.14 -7.70
N TYR A 231 -0.28 -5.51 -8.28
CA TYR A 231 0.05 -5.64 -9.70
C TYR A 231 1.06 -6.75 -10.00
N GLY A 232 1.58 -7.46 -9.00
CA GLY A 232 2.65 -8.44 -9.17
C GLY A 232 2.38 -9.52 -10.21
N ASP A 233 1.13 -10.01 -10.29
CA ASP A 233 0.70 -11.01 -11.28
C ASP A 233 0.39 -10.40 -12.68
N TYR A 234 0.44 -9.07 -12.78
CA TYR A 234 0.09 -8.29 -13.98
C TYR A 234 1.27 -7.45 -14.48
N ILE A 235 2.50 -7.80 -14.10
CA ILE A 235 3.74 -7.18 -14.57
C ILE A 235 4.75 -8.24 -15.01
N THR A 236 5.67 -7.82 -15.87
CA THR A 236 6.77 -8.64 -16.40
C THR A 236 8.13 -8.22 -15.85
N TRP A 237 8.12 -7.46 -14.76
CA TRP A 237 9.31 -6.82 -14.22
C TRP A 237 10.18 -7.82 -13.45
N GLU A 238 11.48 -7.87 -13.73
CA GLU A 238 12.41 -8.69 -12.93
C GLU A 238 12.67 -8.05 -11.57
N LYS A 239 12.83 -6.72 -11.52
CA LYS A 239 12.93 -5.94 -10.29
C LYS A 239 12.42 -4.51 -10.46
N HIS A 240 11.96 -3.93 -9.36
CA HIS A 240 11.57 -2.52 -9.25
C HIS A 240 12.44 -1.84 -8.19
N ILE A 241 12.95 -0.65 -8.49
CA ILE A 241 13.90 0.05 -7.62
C ILE A 241 13.38 1.44 -7.25
N VAL A 242 13.26 1.67 -5.95
CA VAL A 242 12.99 3.00 -5.41
C VAL A 242 14.29 3.65 -4.98
N LEU A 243 14.59 4.79 -5.58
CA LEU A 243 15.75 5.62 -5.32
C LEU A 243 15.42 6.60 -4.21
N GLY A 244 15.77 6.25 -2.98
CA GLY A 244 15.76 7.19 -1.85
C GLY A 244 17.05 8.01 -1.79
N LYS A 245 17.09 8.95 -0.84
CA LYS A 245 18.29 9.77 -0.59
C LYS A 245 19.51 8.92 -0.22
N ASP A 246 19.34 8.08 0.80
CA ASP A 246 20.45 7.34 1.42
C ASP A 246 20.43 5.84 1.06
N HIS A 247 19.36 5.36 0.43
CA HIS A 247 19.16 3.94 0.16
C HIS A 247 18.50 3.65 -1.19
N TYR A 248 18.80 2.48 -1.72
CA TYR A 248 18.03 1.79 -2.73
C TYR A 248 17.10 0.79 -2.06
N SER A 249 15.80 0.87 -2.34
CA SER A 249 14.84 -0.18 -2.01
C SER A 249 14.55 -0.99 -3.28
N ILE A 250 14.95 -2.26 -3.29
CA ILE A 250 14.89 -3.15 -4.45
C ILE A 250 13.84 -4.22 -4.17
N TRP A 251 12.75 -4.17 -4.91
CA TRP A 251 11.68 -5.16 -4.86
C TRP A 251 11.81 -6.16 -6.00
N TYR A 252 11.68 -7.44 -5.68
CA TYR A 252 11.66 -8.53 -6.66
C TYR A 252 10.24 -9.10 -6.76
N PRO A 253 9.44 -8.74 -7.78
CA PRO A 253 8.03 -9.14 -7.87
C PRO A 253 7.78 -10.64 -7.77
N LYS A 254 8.63 -11.44 -8.41
CA LYS A 254 8.49 -12.90 -8.45
C LYS A 254 8.62 -13.55 -7.08
N THR A 255 9.55 -13.09 -6.25
CA THR A 255 9.81 -13.66 -4.92
C THR A 255 9.12 -12.87 -3.81
N LYS A 256 8.55 -11.71 -4.12
CA LYS A 256 7.96 -10.76 -3.16
C LYS A 256 8.95 -10.36 -2.05
N GLU A 257 10.23 -10.22 -2.43
CA GLU A 257 11.32 -9.89 -1.53
C GLU A 257 11.71 -8.41 -1.66
N LEU A 258 11.90 -7.75 -0.52
CA LEU A 258 12.47 -6.40 -0.42
C LEU A 258 13.91 -6.47 0.09
N LYS A 259 14.85 -5.94 -0.70
CA LYS A 259 16.23 -5.69 -0.28
C LYS A 259 16.46 -4.19 -0.15
N ILE A 260 17.19 -3.80 0.88
CA ILE A 260 17.65 -2.42 1.05
C ILE A 260 19.17 -2.40 0.93
N ALA A 261 19.68 -1.49 0.09
CA ALA A 261 21.10 -1.26 -0.09
C ALA A 261 21.43 0.21 0.18
N PRO A 262 22.59 0.53 0.76
CA PRO A 262 23.02 1.92 0.92
C PRO A 262 23.29 2.55 -0.45
N ARG A 263 23.02 3.85 -0.57
CA ARG A 263 23.30 4.67 -1.76
C ARG A 263 24.40 5.66 -1.43
N LYS A 264 25.35 5.85 -2.34
CA LYS A 264 26.37 6.90 -2.18
C LYS A 264 25.92 8.16 -2.90
N GLU A 265 26.01 9.29 -2.22
CA GLU A 265 25.76 10.59 -2.81
C GLU A 265 26.74 10.83 -3.99
N GLY A 266 26.21 11.18 -5.16
CA GLY A 266 27.01 11.39 -6.37
C GLY A 266 27.58 10.11 -7.03
N GLY A 267 27.21 8.92 -6.56
CA GLY A 267 27.61 7.65 -7.16
C GLY A 267 26.94 7.37 -8.51
N ASP A 268 27.62 6.61 -9.38
CA ASP A 268 27.00 6.12 -10.62
C ASP A 268 26.00 5.00 -10.28
N ILE A 269 24.72 5.34 -10.32
CA ILE A 269 23.59 4.44 -10.07
C ILE A 269 23.70 3.16 -10.92
N THR A 270 24.18 3.25 -12.15
CA THR A 270 24.33 2.08 -13.02
C THR A 270 25.41 1.14 -12.52
N GLN A 271 26.48 1.67 -11.95
CA GLN A 271 27.55 0.88 -11.37
C GLN A 271 27.12 0.27 -10.02
N GLU A 272 26.48 1.05 -9.16
CA GLU A 272 26.04 0.59 -7.83
C GLU A 272 25.01 -0.53 -7.94
N LEU A 273 24.08 -0.43 -8.92
CA LEU A 273 23.06 -1.44 -9.12
C LEU A 273 23.53 -2.70 -9.86
N LYS A 274 24.79 -2.80 -10.32
CA LYS A 274 25.36 -4.06 -10.83
C LYS A 274 25.65 -5.07 -9.72
N GLU A 275 25.76 -4.59 -8.49
CA GLU A 275 26.05 -5.42 -7.31
C GLU A 275 24.78 -6.09 -6.74
N TYR A 276 23.60 -5.78 -7.29
CA TYR A 276 22.27 -6.21 -6.83
C TYR A 276 21.35 -6.61 -7.99
#